data_AF-A0A060XDH8-F1
#
_entry.id   AF-A0A060XDH8-F1
#
_cell.length_a   1.000
_cell.length_b   1.000
_cell.length_c   1.000
_cell.angle_alpha   90.00
_cell.angle_beta   90.00
_cell.angle_gamma   90.00
#
_symmetry.space_group_name_H-M   'P 1'
#
loop_
_entity.id
_entity.type
_entity.pdbx_description
1 polymer ?
#
loop_
_entity_poly.entity_id
_entity_poly.type
_entity_poly.pdbx_seq_one_letter_code
_entity_poly.pdbx_strand_id
1 'polypeptide(L)'
;MVGRLTNRTYRKRIDSFVQQQIEDMDDHRYTLLPFFTYWITFVHLLITILTVCLYGIAPVGFSQHETVDSVLRNKGVYENVKFVQQENFWVGPNSEALIHLGAKFSPCMRQDQQVHDLIQEKRGRERESACCVRNDRSGCLQTSQEECSSTLAVWVKWPHHPSAPLLEGKVRQHGSVCHQDPRICLEPASVSPHEWPDDITKWPVCTRYNPGNHTNLPHIDCAITGRPCCIGTKGRCEITSREYCDFMKGYFHEDATLCSQVACMDDVCGLLPFLNPEIPDQFYRLWLSLFLHAGILHCLVSVLFQMTILRDLEKLAGWLRISIIYIVSGITGNLASAIFLPYRAEVGPAGSQFGILACLFVELFQSWQILERPWRAFTKLLCVVIFLFSFGMLPWIDNFAHISGFISGLFLSFAFLPYISFGRSDMYRKRVQICVFLLVFLGLFSGLAVLFYIHPVKCEWCEYLTCIPLTDKFCDKYDLNAHLH
;
A
#
# COMPACT_ATOMS: atom_id res chain seq x y z
N MET A 1 -8.81 14.85 -31.49
CA MET A 1 -7.83 13.95 -32.16
C MET A 1 -8.29 12.48 -32.17
N VAL A 2 -9.21 12.03 -31.31
CA VAL A 2 -9.85 10.69 -31.35
C VAL A 2 -10.42 10.32 -32.72
N GLY A 3 -11.03 11.28 -33.43
CA GLY A 3 -11.45 11.12 -34.84
C GLY A 3 -10.30 10.92 -35.84
N ARG A 4 -9.12 11.49 -35.58
CA ARG A 4 -7.87 11.25 -36.35
C ARG A 4 -7.22 9.92 -36.00
N LEU A 5 -7.21 9.53 -34.72
CA LEU A 5 -6.65 8.24 -34.26
C LEU A 5 -7.42 7.04 -34.84
N THR A 6 -8.73 7.18 -34.99
CA THR A 6 -9.60 6.12 -35.52
C THR A 6 -9.94 6.28 -37.00
N ASN A 7 -9.64 7.44 -37.61
CA ASN A 7 -9.93 7.81 -39.00
C ASN A 7 -11.41 7.52 -39.37
N ARG A 8 -12.32 8.06 -38.56
CA ARG A 8 -13.77 7.82 -38.66
C ARG A 8 -14.44 8.83 -39.59
N THR A 9 -15.27 8.33 -40.50
CA THR A 9 -16.15 9.13 -41.37
C THR A 9 -17.62 8.90 -40.96
N TYR A 10 -18.40 9.98 -40.95
CA TYR A 10 -19.84 9.95 -40.70
C TYR A 10 -20.61 9.62 -41.98
N ARG A 11 -21.74 8.92 -41.85
CA ARG A 11 -22.59 8.58 -43.01
C ARG A 11 -23.12 9.84 -43.68
N LYS A 12 -23.16 9.84 -45.02
CA LYS A 12 -23.64 10.99 -45.83
C LYS A 12 -25.13 11.33 -45.68
N ARG A 13 -25.94 10.47 -45.06
CA ARG A 13 -27.39 10.68 -44.90
C ARG A 13 -27.76 10.47 -43.43
N ILE A 14 -27.89 11.58 -42.70
CA ILE A 14 -28.27 11.64 -41.27
C ILE A 14 -29.53 12.51 -41.17
N ASP A 15 -30.43 12.18 -40.24
CA ASP A 15 -31.64 12.96 -39.96
C ASP A 15 -31.31 14.37 -39.46
N SER A 16 -32.08 15.38 -39.85
CA SER A 16 -31.75 16.80 -39.57
C SER A 16 -31.75 17.11 -38.07
N PHE A 17 -32.65 16.47 -37.31
CA PHE A 17 -32.68 16.58 -35.84
C PHE A 17 -31.39 16.07 -35.19
N VAL A 18 -30.86 14.96 -35.70
CA VAL A 18 -29.63 14.32 -35.21
C VAL A 18 -28.40 15.15 -35.62
N GLN A 19 -28.42 15.69 -36.84
CA GLN A 19 -27.38 16.57 -37.33
C GLN A 19 -27.26 17.83 -36.46
N GLN A 20 -28.38 18.45 -36.10
CA GLN A 20 -28.40 19.63 -35.22
C GLN A 20 -27.85 19.32 -33.81
N GLN A 21 -28.12 18.13 -33.26
CA GLN A 21 -27.52 17.70 -32.00
C GLN A 21 -26.00 17.47 -32.11
N ILE A 22 -25.51 16.96 -33.23
CA ILE A 22 -24.07 16.78 -33.47
C ILE A 22 -23.37 18.13 -33.59
N GLU A 23 -23.96 19.09 -34.31
CA GLU A 23 -23.44 20.45 -34.45
C GLU A 23 -23.38 21.17 -33.10
N ASP A 24 -24.43 21.09 -32.28
CA ASP A 24 -24.46 21.65 -30.92
C ASP A 24 -23.43 20.99 -29.97
N MET A 25 -23.23 19.67 -30.10
CA MET A 25 -22.18 18.95 -29.38
C MET A 25 -20.76 19.33 -29.82
N ASP A 26 -20.55 19.56 -31.11
CA ASP A 26 -19.26 20.00 -31.63
C ASP A 26 -18.95 21.45 -31.19
N ASP A 27 -19.93 22.37 -31.20
CA ASP A 27 -19.77 23.72 -30.65
C ASP A 27 -19.42 23.70 -29.15
N HIS A 28 -20.09 22.84 -28.36
CA HIS A 28 -19.72 22.62 -26.96
C HIS A 28 -18.29 22.09 -26.80
N ARG A 29 -17.83 21.22 -27.70
CA ARG A 29 -16.48 20.65 -27.68
C ARG A 29 -15.38 21.69 -27.91
N TYR A 30 -15.65 22.73 -28.71
CA TYR A 30 -14.73 23.86 -28.90
C TYR A 30 -14.70 24.81 -27.69
N THR A 31 -15.80 24.87 -26.93
CA THR A 31 -15.95 25.80 -25.81
C THR A 31 -15.44 25.23 -24.48
N LEU A 32 -15.46 23.90 -24.30
CA LEU A 32 -15.04 23.23 -23.08
C LEU A 32 -13.50 23.16 -22.95
N LEU A 33 -12.94 23.93 -22.00
CA LEU A 33 -11.56 23.76 -21.59
C LEU A 33 -11.39 22.47 -20.77
N PRO A 34 -10.34 21.66 -21.04
CA PRO A 34 -10.10 20.40 -20.33
C PRO A 34 -9.43 20.64 -18.96
N PHE A 35 -10.16 21.28 -18.04
CA PHE A 35 -9.69 21.65 -16.71
C PHE A 35 -9.23 20.46 -15.88
N PHE A 36 -10.00 19.37 -15.86
CA PHE A 36 -9.68 18.19 -15.06
C PHE A 36 -8.38 17.54 -15.55
N THR A 37 -8.20 17.37 -16.86
CA THR A 37 -6.99 16.79 -17.45
C THR A 37 -5.74 17.60 -17.10
N TYR A 38 -5.80 18.93 -17.22
CA TYR A 38 -4.66 19.78 -16.86
C TYR A 38 -4.39 19.77 -15.36
N TRP A 39 -5.45 19.81 -14.54
CA TRP A 39 -5.32 19.73 -13.10
C TRP A 39 -4.70 18.40 -12.64
N ILE A 40 -5.20 17.26 -13.11
CA ILE A 40 -4.69 15.94 -12.72
C ILE A 40 -3.25 15.75 -13.20
N THR A 41 -2.93 16.21 -14.41
CA THR A 41 -1.56 16.15 -14.95
C THR A 41 -0.60 16.98 -14.09
N PHE A 42 -1.01 18.19 -13.70
CA PHE A 42 -0.21 19.05 -12.83
C PHE A 42 0.04 18.40 -11.47
N VAL A 43 -1.00 17.85 -10.85
CA VAL A 43 -0.90 17.14 -9.56
C VAL A 43 0.05 15.94 -9.67
N HIS A 44 -0.07 15.13 -10.73
CA HIS A 44 0.81 13.98 -10.96
C HIS A 44 2.27 14.37 -11.14
N LEU A 45 2.54 15.42 -11.93
CA LEU A 45 3.90 15.94 -12.10
C LEU A 45 4.47 16.45 -10.78
N LEU A 46 3.70 17.27 -10.05
CA LEU A 46 4.13 17.83 -8.76
C LEU A 46 4.44 16.74 -7.74
N ILE A 47 3.52 15.79 -7.53
CA ILE A 47 3.69 14.71 -6.57
C ILE A 47 4.87 13.81 -6.95
N THR A 48 5.04 13.50 -8.23
CA THR A 48 6.18 12.68 -8.70
C THR A 48 7.51 13.38 -8.44
N ILE A 49 7.60 14.69 -8.73
CA ILE A 49 8.80 15.49 -8.46
C ILE A 49 9.10 15.49 -6.96
N LEU A 50 8.11 15.81 -6.11
CA LEU A 50 8.30 15.85 -4.65
C LEU A 50 8.72 14.48 -4.10
N THR A 51 8.10 13.41 -4.57
CA THR A 51 8.37 12.04 -4.16
C THR A 51 9.82 11.65 -4.48
N VAL A 52 10.29 11.91 -5.70
CA VAL A 52 11.67 11.63 -6.12
C VAL A 52 12.68 12.52 -5.39
N CYS A 53 12.36 13.80 -5.17
CA CYS A 53 13.25 14.72 -4.45
C CYS A 53 13.42 14.36 -2.97
N LEU A 54 12.37 13.87 -2.30
CA LEU A 54 12.40 13.58 -0.86
C LEU A 54 12.91 12.17 -0.54
N TYR A 55 12.50 11.17 -1.33
CA TYR A 55 12.81 9.75 -1.04
C TYR A 55 13.89 9.16 -1.96
N GLY A 56 14.35 9.91 -2.96
CA GLY A 56 15.40 9.49 -3.88
C GLY A 56 14.94 8.46 -4.92
N ILE A 57 15.92 7.86 -5.59
CA ILE A 57 15.75 6.86 -6.64
C ILE A 57 16.38 5.55 -6.19
N ALA A 58 15.59 4.48 -6.16
CA ALA A 58 16.06 3.13 -5.92
C ALA A 58 16.89 2.62 -7.13
N PRO A 59 17.76 1.61 -6.95
CA PRO A 59 18.51 1.03 -8.06
C PRO A 59 17.60 0.64 -9.23
N VAL A 60 17.99 0.99 -10.45
CA VAL A 60 17.15 0.83 -11.64
C VAL A 60 17.40 -0.54 -12.25
N GLY A 61 16.33 -1.32 -12.40
CA GLY A 61 16.38 -2.66 -12.97
C GLY A 61 15.11 -3.46 -12.67
N PHE A 62 15.17 -4.77 -12.91
CA PHE A 62 14.04 -5.69 -12.77
C PHE A 62 14.31 -6.82 -11.76
N SER A 63 15.51 -6.82 -11.15
CA SER A 63 15.97 -7.87 -10.24
C SER A 63 15.99 -7.33 -8.80
N GLN A 64 16.44 -8.16 -7.87
CA GLN A 64 16.82 -7.72 -6.54
C GLN A 64 18.24 -7.15 -6.55
N HIS A 65 18.42 -6.05 -5.84
CA HIS A 65 19.72 -5.46 -5.56
C HIS A 65 20.13 -5.77 -4.12
N GLU A 66 21.34 -6.29 -3.96
CA GLU A 66 21.87 -6.72 -2.67
C GLU A 66 23.00 -5.79 -2.24
N THR A 67 22.91 -5.26 -1.03
CA THR A 67 23.96 -4.47 -0.40
C THR A 67 24.49 -5.23 0.79
N VAL A 68 25.81 -5.42 0.88
CA VAL A 68 26.47 -6.11 1.99
C VAL A 68 27.41 -5.14 2.68
N ASP A 69 27.31 -5.06 4.00
CA ASP A 69 28.21 -4.24 4.81
C ASP A 69 28.47 -4.90 6.18
N SER A 70 29.57 -4.51 6.81
CA SER A 70 29.97 -5.00 8.14
C SER A 70 29.40 -4.08 9.21
N VAL A 71 28.35 -4.52 9.89
CA VAL A 71 27.57 -3.67 10.81
C VAL A 71 27.64 -4.19 12.23
N LEU A 72 27.80 -3.29 13.21
CA LEU A 72 27.78 -3.66 14.63
C LEU A 72 26.40 -4.21 15.01
N ARG A 73 26.31 -5.44 15.50
CA ARG A 73 25.05 -6.03 15.97
C ARG A 73 24.82 -5.78 17.47
N ASN A 74 23.61 -6.07 17.94
CA ASN A 74 23.25 -6.03 19.37
C ASN A 74 24.14 -6.88 20.29
N LYS A 75 24.82 -7.89 19.71
CA LYS A 75 25.85 -8.69 20.38
C LYS A 75 27.22 -8.00 20.49
N GLY A 76 27.37 -6.73 20.10
CA GLY A 76 28.63 -6.00 20.22
C GLY A 76 29.75 -6.57 19.34
N VAL A 77 29.38 -7.29 18.28
CA VAL A 77 30.28 -7.87 17.28
C VAL A 77 29.84 -7.36 15.91
N TYR A 78 30.82 -7.06 15.05
CA TYR A 78 30.57 -6.72 13.66
C TYR A 78 30.25 -7.98 12.87
N GLU A 79 29.13 -7.97 12.17
CA GLU A 79 28.70 -9.06 11.29
C GLU A 79 28.46 -8.52 9.89
N ASN A 80 28.82 -9.32 8.87
CA ASN A 80 28.48 -9.01 7.48
C ASN A 80 27.00 -9.26 7.28
N VAL A 81 26.24 -8.19 7.17
CA VAL A 81 24.79 -8.23 6.98
C VAL A 81 24.45 -7.86 5.54
N LYS A 82 23.40 -8.49 5.02
CA LYS A 82 22.93 -8.30 3.66
C LYS A 82 21.55 -7.66 3.69
N PHE A 83 21.41 -6.52 3.04
CA PHE A 83 20.15 -5.84 2.77
C PHE A 83 19.74 -6.12 1.33
N VAL A 84 18.51 -6.59 1.14
CA VAL A 84 17.94 -6.90 -0.18
C VAL A 84 16.79 -5.95 -0.45
N GLN A 85 16.87 -5.19 -1.53
CA GLN A 85 15.78 -4.34 -2.00
C GLN A 85 15.46 -4.63 -3.46
N GLN A 86 14.21 -4.42 -3.84
CA GLN A 86 13.77 -4.56 -5.23
C GLN A 86 14.22 -3.36 -6.05
N GLU A 87 14.72 -3.64 -7.25
CA GLU A 87 15.04 -2.60 -8.23
C GLU A 87 13.75 -1.99 -8.80
N ASN A 88 13.79 -0.70 -9.10
CA ASN A 88 12.66 0.03 -9.66
C ASN A 88 12.96 0.49 -11.09
N PHE A 89 12.47 -0.27 -12.07
CA PHE A 89 12.64 0.08 -13.48
C PHE A 89 11.94 1.39 -13.88
N TRP A 90 10.95 1.87 -13.10
CA TRP A 90 10.24 3.11 -13.38
C TRP A 90 11.04 4.38 -13.05
N VAL A 91 12.25 4.23 -12.50
CA VAL A 91 13.12 5.33 -12.06
C VAL A 91 12.41 6.16 -10.98
N GLY A 92 12.34 5.62 -9.76
CA GLY A 92 11.66 6.23 -8.63
C GLY A 92 12.05 5.61 -7.29
N PRO A 93 11.33 5.93 -6.20
CA PRO A 93 11.65 5.42 -4.86
C PRO A 93 11.48 3.91 -4.72
N ASN A 94 11.91 3.38 -3.58
CA ASN A 94 11.66 1.97 -3.24
C ASN A 94 10.18 1.74 -2.86
N SER A 95 9.75 0.48 -2.81
CA SER A 95 8.35 0.15 -2.51
C SER A 95 7.94 0.53 -1.07
N GLU A 96 8.86 0.53 -0.12
CA GLU A 96 8.59 0.92 1.27
C GLU A 96 8.25 2.40 1.38
N ALA A 97 9.01 3.27 0.72
CA ALA A 97 8.72 4.69 0.62
C ALA A 97 7.37 4.96 -0.06
N LEU A 98 7.03 4.19 -1.10
CA LEU A 98 5.72 4.32 -1.75
C LEU A 98 4.57 3.93 -0.80
N ILE A 99 4.73 2.86 -0.01
CA ILE A 99 3.77 2.49 1.04
C ILE A 99 3.65 3.63 2.07
N HIS A 100 4.77 4.15 2.57
CA HIS A 100 4.80 5.26 3.52
C HIS A 100 4.09 6.52 2.98
N LEU A 101 4.12 6.74 1.66
CA LEU A 101 3.47 7.87 0.98
C LEU A 101 1.98 7.69 0.69
N GLY A 102 1.39 6.53 1.00
CA GLY A 102 -0.02 6.27 0.76
C GLY A 102 -0.33 5.39 -0.45
N ALA A 103 0.63 4.60 -0.95
CA ALA A 103 0.36 3.58 -1.95
C ALA A 103 -0.73 2.61 -1.47
N LYS A 104 -1.45 1.99 -2.42
CA LYS A 104 -2.38 0.92 -2.10
C LYS A 104 -1.58 -0.23 -1.50
N PHE A 105 -1.92 -0.61 -0.27
CA PHE A 105 -1.32 -1.74 0.44
C PHE A 105 -2.33 -2.36 1.41
N SER A 106 -2.63 -3.64 1.19
CA SER A 106 -3.54 -4.51 1.96
C SER A 106 -3.50 -4.28 3.47
N PRO A 107 -2.34 -4.60 4.08
CA PRO A 107 -2.14 -4.56 5.53
C PRO A 107 -2.32 -3.19 6.20
N CYS A 108 -2.24 -2.06 5.46
CA CYS A 108 -2.50 -0.73 6.02
C CYS A 108 -3.98 -0.35 6.05
N MET A 109 -4.81 -0.99 5.24
CA MET A 109 -6.23 -0.66 5.11
C MET A 109 -7.13 -1.57 5.93
N ARG A 110 -6.68 -2.79 6.23
CA ARG A 110 -7.42 -3.76 7.04
C ARG A 110 -6.46 -4.71 7.75
N GLN A 111 -6.92 -5.31 8.83
CA GLN A 111 -6.18 -6.35 9.53
C GLN A 111 -5.96 -7.57 8.63
N ASP A 112 -4.70 -7.94 8.46
CA ASP A 112 -4.30 -9.13 7.71
C ASP A 112 -3.99 -10.28 8.67
N GLN A 113 -4.53 -11.47 8.39
CA GLN A 113 -4.36 -12.62 9.27
C GLN A 113 -2.91 -13.06 9.39
N GLN A 114 -2.12 -13.04 8.30
CA GLN A 114 -0.73 -13.49 8.35
C GLN A 114 0.14 -12.54 9.17
N VAL A 115 -0.09 -11.22 9.01
CA VAL A 115 0.60 -10.21 9.82
C VAL A 115 0.18 -10.32 11.28
N HIS A 116 -1.11 -10.52 11.57
CA HIS A 116 -1.59 -10.68 12.93
C HIS A 116 -1.03 -11.92 13.61
N ASP A 117 -1.06 -13.08 12.94
CA ASP A 117 -0.52 -14.34 13.47
C ASP A 117 0.99 -14.21 13.77
N LEU A 118 1.74 -13.55 12.89
CA LEU A 118 3.17 -13.26 13.09
C LEU A 118 3.41 -12.35 14.31
N ILE A 119 2.59 -11.31 14.49
CA ILE A 119 2.67 -10.42 15.66
C ILE A 119 2.38 -11.19 16.95
N GLN A 120 1.36 -12.07 16.95
CA GLN A 120 1.01 -12.88 18.12
C GLN A 120 2.14 -13.87 18.47
N GLU A 121 2.73 -14.53 17.48
CA GLU A 121 3.88 -15.41 17.69
C GLU A 121 5.07 -14.65 18.30
N LYS A 122 5.37 -13.46 17.77
CA LYS A 122 6.45 -12.60 18.28
C LYS A 122 6.18 -12.10 19.69
N ARG A 123 4.95 -11.69 20.00
CA ARG A 123 4.53 -11.33 21.37
C ARG A 123 4.69 -12.53 22.32
N GLY A 124 4.34 -13.74 21.88
CA GLY A 124 4.56 -14.97 22.65
C GLY A 124 6.03 -15.22 22.99
N ARG A 125 6.93 -15.08 22.00
CA ARG A 125 8.38 -15.20 22.21
C ARG A 125 8.94 -14.09 23.11
N GLU A 126 8.46 -12.87 22.94
CA GLU A 126 8.87 -11.73 23.76
C GLU A 126 8.43 -11.89 25.21
N ARG A 127 7.22 -12.40 25.48
CA ARG A 127 6.75 -12.68 26.83
C ARG A 127 7.69 -13.59 27.61
N GLU A 128 8.29 -14.57 26.93
CA GLU A 128 9.26 -15.49 27.51
C GLU A 128 10.71 -14.96 27.54
N SER A 129 10.98 -13.80 26.95
CA SER A 129 12.31 -13.17 26.97
C SER A 129 12.71 -12.64 28.37
N ALA A 130 14.00 -12.37 28.54
CA ALA A 130 14.55 -11.74 29.74
C ALA A 130 15.77 -10.88 29.43
N CYS A 131 16.19 -10.07 30.40
CA CYS A 131 17.40 -9.28 30.24
C CYS A 131 18.67 -10.14 30.36
N CYS A 132 19.46 -10.21 29.29
CA CYS A 132 20.77 -10.84 29.27
C CYS A 132 21.84 -9.79 29.62
N VAL A 133 22.43 -9.90 30.80
CA VAL A 133 23.40 -8.92 31.35
C VAL A 133 24.81 -9.49 31.26
N ARG A 134 25.74 -8.77 30.63
CA ARG A 134 27.11 -9.28 30.43
C ARG A 134 27.99 -9.09 31.66
N ASN A 135 28.84 -10.07 31.91
CA ASN A 135 29.73 -10.09 33.08
C ASN A 135 30.82 -9.00 33.03
N ASP A 136 31.21 -8.58 31.83
CA ASP A 136 32.25 -7.56 31.59
C ASP A 136 31.71 -6.11 31.64
N ARG A 137 30.43 -5.93 31.99
CA ARG A 137 29.72 -4.63 31.99
C ARG A 137 29.67 -3.94 30.62
N SER A 138 29.91 -4.66 29.52
CA SER A 138 29.77 -4.10 28.17
C SER A 138 28.32 -3.80 27.77
N GLY A 139 27.35 -4.30 28.55
CA GLY A 139 25.95 -3.90 28.45
C GLY A 139 24.98 -5.06 28.66
N CYS A 140 23.73 -4.82 28.28
CA CYS A 140 22.65 -5.79 28.35
C CYS A 140 21.69 -5.70 27.17
N LEU A 141 21.01 -6.81 26.90
CA LEU A 141 20.09 -6.97 25.76
C LEU A 141 18.89 -7.83 26.17
N GLN A 142 17.69 -7.42 25.78
CA GLN A 142 16.49 -8.23 25.94
C GLN A 142 16.49 -9.36 24.90
N THR A 143 16.51 -10.62 25.35
CA THR A 143 16.58 -11.78 24.44
C THR A 143 16.09 -13.08 25.10
N SER A 144 16.00 -14.16 24.32
CA SER A 144 15.71 -15.51 24.78
C SER A 144 16.89 -16.13 25.53
N GLN A 145 16.64 -17.23 26.24
CA GLN A 145 17.70 -17.95 26.95
C GLN A 145 18.75 -18.52 25.98
N GLU A 146 18.33 -18.99 24.81
CA GLU A 146 19.20 -19.63 23.81
C GLU A 146 20.19 -18.65 23.17
N GLU A 147 19.79 -17.38 23.04
CA GLU A 147 20.63 -16.33 22.46
C GLU A 147 21.56 -15.67 23.50
N CYS A 148 21.28 -15.85 24.79
CA CYS A 148 22.10 -15.34 25.89
C CYS A 148 23.27 -16.28 26.19
N SER A 149 24.51 -15.76 26.21
CA SER A 149 25.70 -16.57 26.49
C SER A 149 25.67 -17.12 27.92
N SER A 150 25.79 -18.44 28.06
CA SER A 150 25.83 -19.12 29.36
C SER A 150 27.14 -18.92 30.15
N THR A 151 28.21 -18.46 29.49
CA THR A 151 29.54 -18.28 30.09
C THR A 151 29.91 -16.82 30.32
N LEU A 152 29.45 -15.92 29.44
CA LEU A 152 29.83 -14.50 29.44
C LEU A 152 28.72 -13.57 29.93
N ALA A 153 27.53 -14.09 30.19
CA ALA A 153 26.39 -13.32 30.63
C ALA A 153 25.53 -14.06 31.67
N VAL A 154 24.70 -13.28 32.35
CA VAL A 154 23.67 -13.77 33.27
C VAL A 154 22.31 -13.45 32.66
N TRP A 155 21.49 -14.49 32.48
CA TRP A 155 20.12 -14.34 32.00
C TRP A 155 19.17 -14.08 33.18
N VAL A 156 18.80 -12.82 33.39
CA VAL A 156 18.01 -12.35 34.54
C VAL A 156 16.52 -12.60 34.29
N LYS A 157 16.09 -13.85 34.45
CA LYS A 157 14.68 -14.28 34.27
C LYS A 157 13.94 -14.43 35.59
N TRP A 158 12.73 -13.88 35.67
CA TRP A 158 11.78 -14.12 36.77
C TRP A 158 10.93 -15.37 36.46
N PRO A 159 10.50 -16.16 37.47
CA PRO A 159 10.72 -15.98 38.91
C PRO A 159 12.07 -16.52 39.42
N HIS A 160 12.90 -17.09 38.55
CA HIS A 160 14.10 -17.84 38.94
C HIS A 160 15.20 -16.97 39.58
N HIS A 161 15.30 -15.71 39.18
CA HIS A 161 16.29 -14.78 39.70
C HIS A 161 15.80 -14.08 40.99
N PRO A 162 16.64 -13.89 42.02
CA PRO A 162 16.25 -13.27 43.30
C PRO A 162 15.78 -11.81 43.20
N SER A 163 15.98 -11.16 42.04
CA SER A 163 15.49 -9.79 41.79
C SER A 163 13.99 -9.73 41.47
N ALA A 164 13.30 -10.88 41.37
CA ALA A 164 11.89 -10.97 41.01
C ALA A 164 10.98 -10.22 42.00
N PRO A 165 10.21 -9.22 41.53
CA PRO A 165 9.27 -8.49 42.38
C PRO A 165 7.98 -9.30 42.61
N LEU A 166 7.22 -8.87 43.62
CA LEU A 166 5.88 -9.38 43.89
C LEU A 166 4.84 -8.55 43.11
N LEU A 167 3.78 -9.22 42.66
CA LEU A 167 2.54 -8.66 42.13
C LEU A 167 1.40 -9.25 42.98
N GLU A 168 0.64 -8.40 43.67
CA GLU A 168 -0.45 -8.83 44.58
C GLU A 168 -0.02 -9.93 45.58
N GLY A 169 1.22 -9.87 46.07
CA GLY A 169 1.77 -10.85 47.02
C GLY A 169 2.28 -12.16 46.39
N LYS A 170 2.21 -12.33 45.07
CA LYS A 170 2.79 -13.48 44.33
C LYS A 170 4.02 -13.05 43.54
N VAL A 171 5.01 -13.93 43.39
CA VAL A 171 6.19 -13.64 42.56
C VAL A 171 5.79 -13.57 41.08
N ARG A 172 6.25 -12.53 40.38
CA ARG A 172 6.04 -12.40 38.93
C ARG A 172 6.65 -13.56 38.15
N GLN A 173 5.95 -14.02 37.12
CA GLN A 173 6.37 -15.16 36.30
C GLN A 173 7.11 -14.72 35.02
N HIS A 174 6.87 -13.50 34.53
CA HIS A 174 7.53 -12.98 33.33
C HIS A 174 8.35 -11.71 33.65
N GLY A 175 9.39 -11.47 32.85
CA GLY A 175 10.46 -10.49 33.14
C GLY A 175 11.80 -11.19 33.42
N SER A 176 12.90 -10.48 33.71
CA SER A 176 13.04 -9.02 33.75
C SER A 176 13.08 -8.38 32.36
N VAL A 177 12.85 -7.06 32.29
CA VAL A 177 13.03 -6.26 31.07
C VAL A 177 14.26 -5.38 31.24
N CYS A 178 15.16 -5.34 30.25
CA CYS A 178 16.34 -4.49 30.34
C CYS A 178 15.94 -3.01 30.45
N HIS A 179 16.49 -2.32 31.44
CA HIS A 179 16.29 -0.90 31.73
C HIS A 179 14.83 -0.50 32.03
N GLN A 180 13.97 -1.47 32.36
CA GLN A 180 12.58 -1.21 32.72
C GLN A 180 12.13 -2.13 33.86
N ASP A 181 11.69 -1.53 34.96
CA ASP A 181 11.18 -2.25 36.13
C ASP A 181 10.01 -1.47 36.76
N PRO A 182 8.89 -2.14 37.10
CA PRO A 182 7.72 -1.49 37.68
C PRO A 182 8.01 -0.77 39.00
N ARG A 183 9.06 -1.14 39.73
CA ARG A 183 9.43 -0.49 41.02
C ARG A 183 10.12 0.86 40.85
N ILE A 184 10.69 1.13 39.68
CA ILE A 184 11.56 2.30 39.44
C ILE A 184 10.93 3.30 38.48
N CYS A 185 10.02 2.84 37.61
CA CYS A 185 9.35 3.72 36.68
C CYS A 185 8.45 4.74 37.41
N LEU A 186 8.68 6.03 37.18
CA LEU A 186 7.90 7.13 37.75
C LEU A 186 6.70 7.50 36.85
N GLU A 187 6.81 7.27 35.55
CA GLU A 187 5.76 7.60 34.59
C GLU A 187 5.72 6.58 33.44
N PRO A 188 4.61 5.82 33.29
CA PRO A 188 3.51 5.66 34.26
C PRO A 188 3.94 4.78 35.46
N ALA A 189 3.69 5.23 36.69
CA ALA A 189 4.04 4.46 37.88
C ALA A 189 3.19 3.18 38.02
N SER A 190 3.81 2.04 38.33
CA SER A 190 3.11 0.79 38.64
C SER A 190 2.74 0.75 40.12
N VAL A 191 1.57 1.29 40.47
CA VAL A 191 1.07 1.36 41.86
C VAL A 191 -0.38 0.90 41.94
N SER A 192 -0.75 0.23 43.02
CA SER A 192 -2.14 -0.19 43.27
C SER A 192 -3.12 1.00 43.17
N PRO A 193 -4.25 0.87 42.45
CA PRO A 193 -4.80 -0.35 41.83
C PRO A 193 -4.37 -0.59 40.36
N HIS A 194 -3.49 0.25 39.81
CA HIS A 194 -3.02 0.20 38.42
C HIS A 194 -1.60 -0.37 38.32
N GLU A 195 -1.38 -1.54 38.93
CA GLU A 195 -0.10 -2.25 38.81
C GLU A 195 0.08 -2.80 37.39
N TRP A 196 1.30 -2.75 36.86
CA TRP A 196 1.58 -3.32 35.55
C TRP A 196 1.33 -4.83 35.58
N PRO A 197 0.68 -5.42 34.58
CA PRO A 197 0.35 -6.85 34.56
C PRO A 197 1.60 -7.73 34.57
N ASP A 198 1.47 -9.00 34.94
CA ASP A 198 2.60 -9.94 34.90
C ASP A 198 3.16 -10.13 33.49
N ASP A 199 2.29 -10.07 32.48
CA ASP A 199 2.64 -10.14 31.06
C ASP A 199 3.41 -8.89 30.61
N ILE A 200 4.73 -9.06 30.38
CA ILE A 200 5.62 -7.98 29.97
C ILE A 200 5.25 -7.35 28.62
N THR A 201 4.51 -8.08 27.77
CA THR A 201 4.10 -7.54 26.46
C THR A 201 3.07 -6.42 26.58
N LYS A 202 2.40 -6.31 27.73
CA LYS A 202 1.41 -5.27 28.03
C LYS A 202 1.97 -4.11 28.84
N TRP A 203 3.29 -4.09 29.05
CA TRP A 203 3.93 -3.02 29.81
C TRP A 203 3.99 -1.73 28.99
N PRO A 204 3.61 -0.57 29.57
CA PRO A 204 3.73 0.71 28.89
C PRO A 204 5.21 1.11 28.74
N VAL A 205 5.51 2.09 27.89
CA VAL A 205 6.85 2.68 27.83
C VAL A 205 7.09 3.49 29.11
N CYS A 206 8.25 3.27 29.74
CA CYS A 206 8.66 4.08 30.89
C CYS A 206 9.33 5.38 30.42
N THR A 207 8.63 6.51 30.50
CA THR A 207 9.14 7.80 30.01
C THR A 207 10.01 8.52 31.02
N ARG A 208 9.80 8.25 32.32
CA ARG A 208 10.58 8.86 33.40
C ARG A 208 10.95 7.84 34.45
N TYR A 209 12.24 7.76 34.77
CA TYR A 209 12.79 6.91 35.81
C TYR A 209 13.33 7.75 36.97
N ASN A 210 13.47 7.14 38.14
CA ASN A 210 14.16 7.75 39.27
C ASN A 210 15.69 7.63 39.06
N PRO A 211 16.46 8.73 38.90
CA PRO A 211 17.88 8.69 38.54
C PRO A 211 18.82 8.32 39.71
N GLY A 212 18.36 7.49 40.65
CA GLY A 212 19.19 7.06 41.78
C GLY A 212 20.49 6.42 41.29
N ASN A 213 21.63 6.77 41.91
CA ASN A 213 22.91 6.12 41.63
C ASN A 213 22.85 4.67 42.14
N HIS A 214 22.64 3.74 41.22
CA HIS A 214 22.59 2.28 41.39
C HIS A 214 21.37 1.75 42.15
N THR A 215 20.56 0.97 41.43
CA THR A 215 19.36 0.31 41.96
C THR A 215 19.65 -1.06 42.55
N ASN A 216 20.89 -1.56 42.41
CA ASN A 216 21.30 -2.94 42.72
C ASN A 216 20.53 -4.00 41.91
N LEU A 217 19.84 -3.57 40.84
CA LEU A 217 19.14 -4.45 39.92
C LEU A 217 20.00 -4.61 38.65
N PRO A 218 20.51 -5.82 38.36
CA PRO A 218 21.45 -6.02 37.26
C PRO A 218 20.83 -5.68 35.89
N HIS A 219 19.52 -5.86 35.73
CA HIS A 219 18.79 -5.53 34.51
C HIS A 219 18.49 -4.04 34.34
N ILE A 220 18.68 -3.20 35.36
CA ILE A 220 18.49 -1.74 35.29
C ILE A 220 19.81 -1.00 35.15
N ASP A 221 20.79 -1.38 35.96
CA ASP A 221 22.07 -0.66 36.06
C ASP A 221 23.01 -0.95 34.87
N CYS A 222 22.54 -1.68 33.85
CA CYS A 222 23.29 -2.05 32.65
C CYS A 222 23.03 -1.07 31.48
N ALA A 223 24.05 -0.85 30.65
CA ALA A 223 23.91 -0.09 29.41
C ALA A 223 23.20 -0.94 28.34
N ILE A 224 22.09 -0.45 27.80
CA ILE A 224 21.37 -1.16 26.72
C ILE A 224 22.19 -1.16 25.44
N THR A 225 22.40 -2.33 24.83
CA THR A 225 23.10 -2.48 23.55
C THR A 225 22.18 -2.62 22.33
N GLY A 226 20.87 -2.81 22.55
CA GLY A 226 19.90 -2.90 21.47
C GLY A 226 18.50 -2.47 21.89
N ARG A 227 17.78 -1.85 20.96
CA ARG A 227 16.41 -1.36 21.13
C ARG A 227 15.52 -1.81 19.98
N PRO A 228 14.19 -1.76 20.14
CA PRO A 228 13.24 -2.10 19.08
C PRO A 228 13.51 -1.31 17.79
N CYS A 229 13.62 -2.03 16.68
CA CYS A 229 13.73 -1.49 15.34
C CYS A 229 12.65 -2.12 14.45
N CYS A 230 11.85 -1.27 13.80
CA CYS A 230 10.81 -1.69 12.86
C CYS A 230 11.40 -1.74 11.44
N ILE A 231 11.43 -2.94 10.85
CA ILE A 231 12.03 -3.21 9.54
C ILE A 231 11.04 -3.90 8.61
N GLY A 232 11.16 -3.58 7.32
CA GLY A 232 10.41 -4.22 6.25
C GLY A 232 8.94 -3.84 6.18
N THR A 233 8.29 -4.22 5.08
CA THR A 233 6.88 -3.87 4.77
C THR A 233 5.82 -4.54 5.65
N LYS A 234 6.19 -5.52 6.49
CA LYS A 234 5.26 -6.24 7.39
C LYS A 234 5.28 -5.70 8.82
N GLY A 235 6.02 -4.63 9.09
CA GLY A 235 6.18 -4.12 10.45
C GLY A 235 6.87 -5.13 11.38
N ARG A 236 7.94 -5.79 10.91
CA ARG A 236 8.70 -6.72 11.76
C ARG A 236 9.48 -5.90 12.78
N CYS A 237 9.34 -6.26 14.05
CA CYS A 237 10.20 -5.70 15.10
C CYS A 237 11.37 -6.63 15.43
N GLU A 238 12.56 -6.06 15.56
CA GLU A 238 13.76 -6.73 16.08
C GLU A 238 14.51 -5.82 17.06
N ILE A 239 14.90 -6.34 18.22
CA ILE A 239 15.71 -5.60 19.19
C ILE A 239 17.17 -5.66 18.72
N THR A 240 17.66 -4.55 18.18
CA THR A 240 18.94 -4.50 17.48
C THR A 240 19.70 -3.21 17.77
N SER A 241 20.92 -3.09 17.27
CA SER A 241 21.72 -1.87 17.36
C SER A 241 21.16 -0.79 16.42
N ARG A 242 21.48 0.49 16.72
CA ARG A 242 21.15 1.61 15.82
C ARG A 242 21.77 1.43 14.44
N GLU A 243 23.04 1.05 14.38
CA GLU A 243 23.78 0.88 13.12
C GLU A 243 23.12 -0.16 12.20
N TYR A 244 22.66 -1.29 12.76
CA TYR A 244 21.93 -2.30 12.01
C TYR A 244 20.56 -1.79 11.54
N CYS A 245 19.85 -1.07 12.39
CA CYS A 245 18.56 -0.50 12.02
C CYS A 245 18.68 0.49 10.85
N ASP A 246 19.66 1.37 10.90
CA ASP A 246 19.94 2.37 9.86
C ASP A 246 20.39 1.72 8.54
N PHE A 247 21.17 0.64 8.63
CA PHE A 247 21.57 -0.18 7.46
C PHE A 247 20.36 -0.83 6.79
N MET A 248 19.45 -1.40 7.59
CA MET A 248 18.20 -2.03 7.13
C MET A 248 17.12 -1.03 6.74
N LYS A 249 17.40 0.28 6.80
CA LYS A 249 16.42 1.37 6.52
C LYS A 249 15.16 1.29 7.39
N GLY A 250 15.31 0.81 8.62
CA GLY A 250 14.23 0.71 9.59
C GLY A 250 14.01 1.96 10.43
N TYR A 251 12.98 1.91 11.27
CA TYR A 251 12.66 2.94 12.27
C TYR A 251 13.14 2.49 13.65
N PHE A 252 14.13 3.21 14.20
CA PHE A 252 14.73 2.90 15.50
C PHE A 252 14.01 3.63 16.63
N HIS A 253 13.52 2.89 17.63
CA HIS A 253 12.76 3.45 18.76
C HIS A 253 13.66 3.59 19.99
N GLU A 254 14.12 4.81 20.26
CA GLU A 254 15.02 5.09 21.41
C GLU A 254 14.35 4.94 22.76
N ASP A 255 13.05 5.24 22.86
CA ASP A 255 12.35 5.28 24.14
C ASP A 255 11.77 3.91 24.55
N ALA A 256 11.64 2.99 23.59
CA ALA A 256 11.11 1.65 23.82
C ALA A 256 12.20 0.65 24.22
N THR A 257 11.79 -0.38 24.97
CA THR A 257 12.65 -1.51 25.38
C THR A 257 12.13 -2.84 24.82
N LEU A 258 10.83 -2.93 24.54
CA LEU A 258 10.15 -4.10 24.01
C LEU A 258 9.51 -3.81 22.65
N CYS A 259 9.46 -4.83 21.80
CA CYS A 259 8.76 -4.79 20.52
C CYS A 259 7.24 -4.65 20.67
N SER A 260 6.64 -5.14 21.76
CA SER A 260 5.22 -4.94 22.05
C SER A 260 4.84 -3.48 22.36
N GLN A 261 5.82 -2.63 22.68
CA GLN A 261 5.61 -1.22 22.99
C GLN A 261 5.55 -0.33 21.73
N VAL A 262 5.96 -0.86 20.57
CA VAL A 262 6.04 -0.11 19.32
C VAL A 262 5.02 -0.63 18.31
N ALA A 263 4.42 0.28 17.56
CA ALA A 263 3.46 -0.05 16.51
C ALA A 263 4.14 -0.03 15.14
N CYS A 264 4.96 -1.04 14.84
CA CYS A 264 5.75 -1.06 13.60
C CYS A 264 4.93 -0.95 12.30
N MET A 265 3.66 -1.38 12.31
CA MET A 265 2.78 -1.19 11.15
C MET A 265 2.42 0.28 10.92
N ASP A 266 2.33 1.09 11.99
CA ASP A 266 2.08 2.53 11.89
C ASP A 266 3.28 3.24 11.22
N ASP A 267 4.50 2.87 11.62
CA ASP A 267 5.74 3.38 11.02
C ASP A 267 5.85 3.04 9.52
N VAL A 268 5.53 1.80 9.15
CA VAL A 268 5.60 1.34 7.75
C VAL A 268 4.52 1.98 6.88
N CYS A 269 3.29 2.04 7.41
CA CYS A 269 2.18 2.61 6.66
C CYS A 269 2.33 4.11 6.52
N GLY A 270 2.64 4.84 7.59
CA GLY A 270 2.91 6.27 7.52
C GLY A 270 1.80 7.12 6.88
N LEU A 271 2.19 8.32 6.45
CA LEU A 271 1.36 9.46 5.99
C LEU A 271 0.38 10.01 7.04
N LEU A 272 -0.46 9.16 7.62
CA LEU A 272 -1.38 9.49 8.71
C LEU A 272 -1.35 8.35 9.72
N PRO A 273 -1.27 8.62 11.03
CA PRO A 273 -1.29 7.55 12.03
C PRO A 273 -2.64 6.83 12.03
N PHE A 274 -2.65 5.56 12.44
CA PHE A 274 -3.89 4.83 12.68
C PHE A 274 -4.69 5.45 13.83
N LEU A 275 -6.04 5.42 13.76
CA LEU A 275 -6.87 5.86 14.90
C LEU A 275 -6.67 4.97 16.12
N ASN A 276 -6.44 3.67 15.88
CA ASN A 276 -5.99 2.72 16.89
C ASN A 276 -4.73 2.02 16.34
N PRO A 277 -3.57 2.13 17.01
CA PRO A 277 -2.32 1.50 16.56
C PRO A 277 -2.41 -0.01 16.30
N GLU A 278 -3.38 -0.71 16.89
CA GLU A 278 -3.57 -2.15 16.70
C GLU A 278 -4.47 -2.50 15.49
N ILE A 279 -5.22 -1.55 14.94
CA ILE A 279 -6.24 -1.79 13.91
C ILE A 279 -5.96 -0.88 12.69
N PRO A 280 -5.51 -1.44 11.55
CA PRO A 280 -5.30 -0.67 10.34
C PRO A 280 -6.62 -0.13 9.76
N ASP A 281 -6.65 1.15 9.41
CA ASP A 281 -7.86 1.89 9.02
C ASP A 281 -7.67 2.89 7.86
N GLN A 282 -6.57 2.79 7.10
CA GLN A 282 -6.19 3.79 6.09
C GLN A 282 -6.88 3.62 4.72
N PHE A 283 -8.22 3.58 4.70
CA PHE A 283 -9.02 3.41 3.47
C PHE A 283 -8.80 4.49 2.40
N TYR A 284 -8.34 5.67 2.80
CA TYR A 284 -8.00 6.75 1.87
C TYR A 284 -6.94 6.35 0.84
N ARG A 285 -6.16 5.28 1.08
CA ARG A 285 -5.15 4.76 0.15
C ARG A 285 -5.74 4.34 -1.19
N LEU A 286 -7.00 3.88 -1.23
CA LEU A 286 -7.69 3.57 -2.49
C LEU A 286 -7.85 4.79 -3.40
N TRP A 287 -7.93 5.97 -2.79
CA TRP A 287 -8.05 7.25 -3.46
C TRP A 287 -6.68 7.90 -3.72
N LEU A 288 -5.83 8.00 -2.69
CA LEU A 288 -4.56 8.70 -2.78
C LEU A 288 -3.56 8.02 -3.73
N SER A 289 -3.59 6.69 -3.81
CA SER A 289 -2.68 5.96 -4.70
C SER A 289 -2.86 6.32 -6.18
N LEU A 290 -4.05 6.83 -6.59
CA LEU A 290 -4.31 7.31 -7.94
C LEU A 290 -3.46 8.52 -8.34
N PHE A 291 -2.93 9.25 -7.36
CA PHE A 291 -2.12 10.44 -7.56
C PHE A 291 -0.61 10.19 -7.47
N LEU A 292 -0.22 9.10 -6.82
CA LEU A 292 1.17 8.65 -6.71
C LEU A 292 1.60 7.95 -8.00
N HIS A 293 2.90 7.94 -8.28
CA HIS A 293 3.49 7.18 -9.38
C HIS A 293 4.71 6.41 -8.88
N ALA A 294 5.00 5.28 -9.52
CA ALA A 294 6.12 4.42 -9.14
C ALA A 294 7.47 5.05 -9.49
N GLY A 295 7.49 6.01 -10.42
CA GLY A 295 8.69 6.72 -10.85
C GLY A 295 8.41 7.64 -12.03
N ILE A 296 9.47 8.26 -12.55
CA ILE A 296 9.41 9.27 -13.61
C ILE A 296 8.86 8.68 -14.90
N LEU A 297 9.31 7.48 -15.30
CA LEU A 297 8.86 6.83 -16.53
C LEU A 297 7.37 6.47 -16.45
N HIS A 298 6.92 6.00 -15.28
CA HIS A 298 5.51 5.69 -15.05
C HIS A 298 4.65 6.96 -15.18
N CYS A 299 5.06 8.06 -14.54
CA CYS A 299 4.37 9.35 -14.68
C CYS A 299 4.33 9.84 -16.12
N LEU A 300 5.43 9.69 -16.88
CA LEU A 300 5.48 10.11 -18.29
C LEU A 300 4.43 9.37 -19.14
N VAL A 301 4.34 8.05 -19.01
CA VAL A 301 3.34 7.24 -19.73
C VAL A 301 1.92 7.70 -19.36
N SER A 302 1.66 7.96 -18.07
CA SER A 302 0.37 8.47 -17.61
C SER A 302 0.02 9.83 -18.20
N VAL A 303 0.97 10.76 -18.23
CA VAL A 303 0.78 12.10 -18.80
C VAL A 303 0.54 12.03 -20.30
N LEU A 304 1.23 11.16 -21.02
CA LEU A 304 0.99 10.93 -22.45
C LEU A 304 -0.43 10.42 -22.70
N PHE A 305 -0.91 9.46 -21.91
CA PHE A 305 -2.30 8.98 -21.99
C PHE A 305 -3.29 10.11 -21.69
N GLN A 306 -3.05 10.90 -20.64
CA GLN A 306 -3.93 11.99 -20.23
C GLN A 306 -4.03 13.08 -21.31
N MET A 307 -2.90 13.53 -21.84
CA MET A 307 -2.85 14.59 -22.83
C MET A 307 -3.39 14.18 -24.21
N THR A 308 -3.43 12.87 -24.51
CA THR A 308 -3.94 12.34 -25.78
C THR A 308 -5.40 11.91 -25.70
N ILE A 309 -5.73 11.00 -24.79
CA ILE A 309 -7.05 10.35 -24.71
C ILE A 309 -7.97 11.07 -23.73
N LEU A 310 -7.52 11.30 -22.49
CA LEU A 310 -8.36 11.90 -21.45
C LEU A 310 -8.82 13.30 -21.84
N ARG A 311 -7.89 14.13 -22.33
CA ARG A 311 -8.16 15.49 -22.81
C ARG A 311 -9.27 15.53 -23.87
N ASP A 312 -9.21 14.60 -24.82
CA ASP A 312 -10.16 14.54 -25.93
C ASP A 312 -11.56 14.09 -25.44
N LEU A 313 -11.61 13.12 -24.51
CA LEU A 313 -12.86 12.70 -23.89
C LEU A 313 -13.46 13.77 -22.98
N GLU A 314 -12.62 14.53 -22.28
CA GLU A 314 -13.08 15.65 -21.45
C GLU A 314 -13.70 16.76 -22.28
N LYS A 315 -13.11 17.11 -23.42
CA LYS A 315 -13.72 18.06 -24.36
C LYS A 315 -15.06 17.57 -24.89
N LEU A 316 -15.24 16.25 -25.03
CA LEU A 316 -16.47 15.65 -25.55
C LEU A 316 -17.59 15.56 -24.50
N ALA A 317 -17.27 15.13 -23.29
CA ALA A 317 -18.26 14.80 -22.26
C ALA A 317 -18.31 15.81 -21.10
N GLY A 318 -17.37 16.75 -21.03
CA GLY A 318 -17.23 17.72 -19.94
C GLY A 318 -16.41 17.21 -18.76
N TRP A 319 -15.78 18.14 -18.04
CA TRP A 319 -14.84 17.87 -16.96
C TRP A 319 -15.45 17.09 -15.77
N LEU A 320 -16.67 17.43 -15.36
CA LEU A 320 -17.31 16.82 -14.19
C LEU A 320 -17.64 15.34 -14.41
N ARG A 321 -18.12 14.98 -15.59
CA ARG A 321 -18.51 13.58 -15.89
C ARG A 321 -17.27 12.71 -16.05
N ILE A 322 -16.25 13.23 -16.75
CA ILE A 322 -14.99 12.51 -16.93
C ILE A 322 -14.24 12.38 -15.60
N SER A 323 -14.25 13.39 -14.73
CA SER A 323 -13.62 13.27 -13.41
C SER A 323 -14.29 12.18 -12.57
N ILE A 324 -15.62 12.12 -12.52
CA ILE A 324 -16.35 11.06 -11.80
C ILE A 324 -15.97 9.68 -12.35
N ILE A 325 -16.01 9.48 -13.67
CA ILE A 325 -15.67 8.18 -14.26
C ILE A 325 -14.22 7.81 -13.95
N TYR A 326 -13.28 8.74 -14.12
CA TYR A 326 -11.85 8.53 -13.86
C TYR A 326 -11.59 8.12 -12.41
N ILE A 327 -12.10 8.90 -11.47
CA ILE A 327 -11.90 8.68 -10.04
C ILE A 327 -12.53 7.38 -9.58
N VAL A 328 -13.81 7.16 -9.88
CA VAL A 328 -14.56 6.03 -9.33
C VAL A 328 -14.10 4.71 -9.94
N SER A 329 -13.76 4.68 -11.23
CA SER A 329 -13.15 3.49 -11.85
C SER A 329 -11.78 3.16 -11.26
N GLY A 330 -10.97 4.18 -10.96
CA GLY A 330 -9.69 4.03 -10.27
C GLY A 330 -9.84 3.41 -8.88
N ILE A 331 -10.73 3.97 -8.04
CA ILE A 331 -11.02 3.42 -6.70
C ILE A 331 -11.50 1.97 -6.79
N THR A 332 -12.38 1.66 -7.74
CA THR A 332 -12.90 0.29 -7.94
C THR A 332 -11.81 -0.67 -8.42
N GLY A 333 -10.89 -0.19 -9.26
CA GLY A 333 -9.68 -0.91 -9.67
C GLY A 333 -8.78 -1.22 -8.48
N ASN A 334 -8.42 -0.20 -7.70
CA ASN A 334 -7.60 -0.34 -6.50
C ASN A 334 -8.23 -1.25 -5.45
N LEU A 335 -9.55 -1.20 -5.29
CA LEU A 335 -10.27 -2.08 -4.37
C LEU A 335 -10.17 -3.55 -4.81
N ALA A 336 -10.38 -3.83 -6.10
CA ALA A 336 -10.22 -5.19 -6.63
C ALA A 336 -8.77 -5.68 -6.47
N SER A 337 -7.79 -4.84 -6.83
CA SER A 337 -6.39 -5.20 -6.63
C SER A 337 -6.03 -5.42 -5.16
N ALA A 338 -6.57 -4.62 -4.23
CA ALA A 338 -6.36 -4.80 -2.79
C ALA A 338 -6.90 -6.13 -2.25
N ILE A 339 -7.85 -6.76 -2.95
CA ILE A 339 -8.39 -8.08 -2.61
C ILE A 339 -7.47 -9.18 -3.15
N PHE A 340 -7.06 -9.09 -4.42
CA PHE A 340 -6.36 -10.18 -5.10
C PHE A 340 -4.82 -10.11 -4.96
N LEU A 341 -4.26 -8.92 -4.70
CA LEU A 341 -2.82 -8.67 -4.56
C LEU A 341 -2.53 -7.85 -3.28
N PRO A 342 -2.80 -8.39 -2.08
CA PRO A 342 -2.78 -7.62 -0.83
C PRO A 342 -1.38 -7.14 -0.42
N TYR A 343 -0.32 -7.89 -0.75
CA TYR A 343 1.05 -7.59 -0.33
C TYR A 343 1.88 -6.83 -1.38
N ARG A 344 1.25 -6.33 -2.45
CA ARG A 344 1.92 -5.51 -3.48
C ARG A 344 1.53 -4.05 -3.33
N ALA A 345 2.53 -3.21 -3.12
CA ALA A 345 2.38 -1.75 -3.18
C ALA A 345 2.04 -1.35 -4.62
N GLU A 346 0.92 -0.65 -4.80
CA GLU A 346 0.51 -0.16 -6.11
C GLU A 346 0.19 1.33 -6.05
N VAL A 347 0.57 2.02 -7.11
CA VAL A 347 0.41 3.45 -7.29
C VAL A 347 0.08 3.71 -8.75
N GLY A 348 -0.52 4.87 -9.02
CA GLY A 348 -0.80 5.33 -10.36
C GLY A 348 -2.28 5.19 -10.71
N PRO A 349 -2.73 5.97 -11.70
CA PRO A 349 -4.12 6.00 -12.11
C PRO A 349 -4.45 4.90 -13.13
N ALA A 350 -3.72 3.78 -13.15
CA ALA A 350 -3.82 2.81 -14.24
C ALA A 350 -5.25 2.23 -14.36
N GLY A 351 -5.89 1.89 -13.24
CA GLY A 351 -7.32 1.52 -13.21
C GLY A 351 -8.25 2.61 -13.79
N SER A 352 -7.99 3.88 -13.47
CA SER A 352 -8.71 5.03 -14.04
C SER A 352 -8.51 5.14 -15.55
N GLN A 353 -7.30 4.94 -16.04
CA GLN A 353 -6.97 5.01 -17.47
C GLN A 353 -7.69 3.92 -18.26
N PHE A 354 -7.75 2.69 -17.74
CA PHE A 354 -8.55 1.62 -18.32
C PHE A 354 -10.05 1.90 -18.25
N GLY A 355 -10.53 2.56 -17.20
CA GLY A 355 -11.91 3.06 -17.14
C GLY A 355 -12.23 4.09 -18.24
N ILE A 356 -11.29 4.98 -18.54
CA ILE A 356 -11.39 5.94 -19.65
C ILE A 356 -11.31 5.26 -21.02
N LEU A 357 -10.51 4.19 -21.13
CA LEU A 357 -10.48 3.36 -22.33
C LEU A 357 -11.84 2.67 -22.57
N ALA A 358 -12.54 2.26 -21.50
CA ALA A 358 -13.91 1.77 -21.59
C ALA A 358 -14.90 2.85 -22.06
N CYS A 359 -14.71 4.12 -21.70
CA CYS A 359 -15.52 5.23 -22.24
C CYS A 359 -15.48 5.26 -23.77
N LEU A 360 -14.33 4.98 -24.39
CA LEU A 360 -14.19 4.97 -25.85
C LEU A 360 -15.03 3.87 -26.51
N PHE A 361 -15.24 2.72 -25.84
CA PHE A 361 -16.16 1.69 -26.33
C PHE A 361 -17.61 2.15 -26.24
N VAL A 362 -17.99 2.76 -25.12
CA VAL A 362 -19.36 3.24 -24.93
C VAL A 362 -19.69 4.35 -25.94
N GLU A 363 -18.77 5.29 -26.17
CA GLU A 363 -18.90 6.30 -27.23
C GLU A 363 -19.07 5.64 -28.61
N LEU A 364 -18.25 4.62 -28.94
CA LEU A 364 -18.37 3.89 -30.19
C LEU A 364 -19.73 3.17 -30.35
N PHE A 365 -20.23 2.55 -29.28
CA PHE A 365 -21.53 1.87 -29.30
C PHE A 365 -22.70 2.84 -29.45
N GLN A 366 -22.62 4.01 -28.80
CA GLN A 366 -23.64 5.06 -28.94
C GLN A 366 -23.64 5.68 -30.35
N SER A 367 -22.44 5.88 -30.93
CA SER A 367 -22.25 6.43 -32.28
C SER A 367 -22.39 5.39 -33.40
N TRP A 368 -22.71 4.13 -33.08
CA TRP A 368 -22.62 3.00 -34.02
C TRP A 368 -23.46 3.18 -35.29
N GLN A 369 -24.64 3.80 -35.17
CA GLN A 369 -25.55 4.03 -36.29
C GLN A 369 -25.11 5.19 -37.20
N ILE A 370 -24.30 6.12 -36.69
CA ILE A 370 -23.86 7.35 -37.37
C ILE A 370 -22.55 7.09 -38.14
N LEU A 371 -21.75 6.12 -37.70
CA LEU A 371 -20.46 5.79 -38.31
C LEU A 371 -20.60 4.99 -39.62
N GLU A 372 -19.75 5.28 -40.60
CA GLU A 372 -19.69 4.51 -41.86
C GLU A 372 -19.12 3.11 -41.67
N ARG A 373 -18.07 2.96 -40.84
CA ARG A 373 -17.34 1.70 -40.63
C ARG A 373 -17.13 1.38 -39.13
N PRO A 374 -18.19 1.15 -38.35
CA PRO A 374 -18.09 0.95 -36.90
C PRO A 374 -17.27 -0.29 -36.51
N TRP A 375 -17.41 -1.40 -37.25
CA TRP A 375 -16.64 -2.63 -37.01
C TRP A 375 -15.12 -2.44 -37.10
N ARG A 376 -14.63 -1.63 -38.05
CA ARG A 376 -13.19 -1.35 -38.16
C ARG A 376 -12.67 -0.56 -36.97
N ALA A 377 -13.46 0.37 -36.45
CA ALA A 377 -13.11 1.13 -35.25
C ALA A 377 -13.14 0.23 -34.01
N PHE A 378 -14.13 -0.66 -33.90
CA PHE A 378 -14.24 -1.64 -32.81
C PHE A 378 -13.03 -2.57 -32.77
N THR A 379 -12.69 -3.20 -33.91
CA THR A 379 -11.53 -4.12 -33.97
C THR A 379 -10.22 -3.41 -33.62
N LYS A 380 -10.01 -2.17 -34.09
CA LYS A 380 -8.82 -1.39 -33.71
C LYS A 380 -8.74 -1.15 -32.21
N LEU A 381 -9.84 -0.70 -31.60
CA LEU A 381 -9.88 -0.42 -30.16
C LEU A 381 -9.69 -1.71 -29.35
N LEU A 382 -10.33 -2.79 -29.77
CA LEU A 382 -10.18 -4.12 -29.17
C LEU A 382 -8.73 -4.62 -29.25
N CYS A 383 -8.05 -4.49 -30.40
CA CYS A 383 -6.64 -4.85 -30.53
C CYS A 383 -5.74 -4.07 -29.57
N VAL A 384 -6.00 -2.76 -29.39
CA VAL A 384 -5.25 -1.93 -28.43
C VAL A 384 -5.46 -2.43 -27.00
N VAL A 385 -6.70 -2.73 -26.62
CA VAL A 385 -7.04 -3.20 -25.26
C VAL A 385 -6.43 -4.57 -24.97
N ILE A 386 -6.52 -5.50 -25.92
CA ILE A 386 -5.87 -6.82 -25.79
C ILE A 386 -4.36 -6.65 -25.65
N PHE A 387 -3.74 -5.80 -26.47
CA PHE A 387 -2.31 -5.51 -26.36
C PHE A 387 -1.93 -4.96 -24.98
N LEU A 388 -2.71 -4.02 -24.44
CA LEU A 388 -2.45 -3.44 -23.12
C LEU A 388 -2.64 -4.47 -21.99
N PHE A 389 -3.64 -5.34 -22.05
CA PHE A 389 -3.81 -6.43 -21.07
C PHE A 389 -2.70 -7.47 -21.18
N SER A 390 -2.25 -7.81 -22.40
CA SER A 390 -1.09 -8.69 -22.60
C SER A 390 0.19 -8.07 -22.06
N PHE A 391 0.40 -6.77 -22.25
CA PHE A 391 1.53 -6.05 -21.65
C PHE A 391 1.42 -6.00 -20.13
N GLY A 392 0.19 -5.91 -19.60
CA GLY A 392 -0.04 -5.96 -18.16
C GLY A 392 0.23 -7.31 -17.50
N MET A 393 0.54 -8.36 -18.27
CA MET A 393 1.08 -9.62 -17.75
C MET A 393 2.59 -9.54 -17.42
N LEU A 394 3.22 -8.38 -17.66
CA LEU A 394 4.58 -8.11 -17.21
C LEU A 394 4.61 -7.90 -15.69
N PRO A 395 5.75 -8.21 -15.04
CA PRO A 395 5.90 -7.98 -13.62
C PRO A 395 5.69 -6.50 -13.29
N TRP A 396 5.22 -6.24 -12.07
CA TRP A 396 4.95 -4.91 -11.53
C TRP A 396 3.76 -4.16 -12.15
N ILE A 397 3.02 -4.77 -13.06
CA ILE A 397 1.79 -4.21 -13.62
C ILE A 397 0.56 -4.93 -13.05
N ASP A 398 -0.47 -4.16 -12.69
CA ASP A 398 -1.65 -4.70 -12.01
C ASP A 398 -2.84 -4.93 -12.95
N ASN A 399 -2.96 -6.15 -13.46
CA ASN A 399 -4.09 -6.53 -14.29
C ASN A 399 -5.44 -6.58 -13.55
N PHE A 400 -5.47 -6.78 -12.23
CA PHE A 400 -6.75 -6.75 -11.49
C PHE A 400 -7.33 -5.35 -11.45
N ALA A 401 -6.48 -4.35 -11.18
CA ALA A 401 -6.85 -2.96 -11.24
C ALA A 401 -7.28 -2.54 -12.65
N HIS A 402 -6.58 -3.00 -13.69
CA HIS A 402 -6.94 -2.73 -15.09
C HIS A 402 -8.30 -3.32 -15.48
N ILE A 403 -8.54 -4.60 -15.19
CA ILE A 403 -9.78 -5.30 -15.55
C ILE A 403 -10.97 -4.69 -14.80
N SER A 404 -10.84 -4.53 -13.48
CA SER A 404 -11.89 -3.94 -12.65
C SER A 404 -12.15 -2.47 -12.99
N GLY A 405 -11.10 -1.70 -13.27
CA GLY A 405 -11.17 -0.33 -13.77
C GLY A 405 -11.89 -0.24 -15.11
N PHE A 406 -11.61 -1.13 -16.05
CA PHE A 406 -12.30 -1.21 -17.35
C PHE A 406 -13.79 -1.56 -17.19
N ILE A 407 -14.12 -2.57 -16.39
CA ILE A 407 -15.52 -3.00 -16.15
C ILE A 407 -16.32 -1.89 -15.47
N SER A 408 -15.78 -1.31 -14.40
CA SER A 408 -16.43 -0.19 -13.70
C SER A 408 -16.56 1.04 -14.59
N GLY A 409 -15.52 1.38 -15.36
CA GLY A 409 -15.56 2.45 -16.34
C GLY A 409 -16.61 2.23 -17.43
N LEU A 410 -16.84 0.99 -17.88
CA LEU A 410 -17.88 0.67 -18.85
C LEU A 410 -19.28 0.97 -18.30
N PHE A 411 -19.57 0.53 -17.08
CA PHE A 411 -20.86 0.79 -16.42
C PHE A 411 -21.07 2.28 -16.10
N LEU A 412 -20.05 2.95 -15.55
CA LEU A 412 -20.10 4.38 -15.28
C LEU A 412 -20.27 5.21 -16.56
N SER A 413 -19.61 4.80 -17.65
CA SER A 413 -19.76 5.46 -18.95
C SER A 413 -21.18 5.36 -19.49
N PHE A 414 -21.82 4.19 -19.34
CA PHE A 414 -23.24 3.99 -19.66
C PHE A 414 -24.21 4.67 -18.69
N ALA A 415 -23.73 5.36 -17.65
CA ALA A 415 -24.56 6.19 -16.77
C ALA A 415 -24.33 7.69 -17.00
N PHE A 416 -23.08 8.11 -17.24
CA PHE A 416 -22.68 9.52 -17.20
C PHE A 416 -22.38 10.16 -18.57
N LEU A 417 -22.09 9.40 -19.63
CA LEU A 417 -21.80 10.00 -20.94
C LEU A 417 -23.05 10.67 -21.57
N PRO A 418 -22.89 11.76 -22.33
CA PRO A 418 -24.01 12.37 -23.05
C PRO A 418 -24.56 11.43 -24.13
N TYR A 419 -25.90 11.40 -24.31
CA TYR A 419 -26.55 10.59 -25.33
C TYR A 419 -27.22 11.44 -26.41
N ILE A 420 -27.10 11.00 -27.67
CA ILE A 420 -27.88 11.53 -28.80
C ILE A 420 -29.22 10.79 -28.84
N SER A 421 -30.35 11.45 -28.61
CA SER A 421 -31.68 10.80 -28.48
C SER A 421 -32.51 10.85 -29.75
N PHE A 422 -33.07 9.72 -30.20
CA PHE A 422 -33.92 9.63 -31.40
C PHE A 422 -35.42 9.61 -31.02
N GLY A 423 -35.88 10.64 -30.30
CA GLY A 423 -37.28 10.83 -29.89
C GLY A 423 -37.62 10.46 -28.43
N ARG A 424 -38.88 10.69 -28.02
CA ARG A 424 -39.33 10.61 -26.61
C ARG A 424 -39.25 9.20 -26.00
N SER A 425 -39.53 8.16 -26.79
CA SER A 425 -39.41 6.76 -26.32
C SER A 425 -37.95 6.36 -26.12
N ASP A 426 -37.04 6.86 -26.94
CA ASP A 426 -35.60 6.60 -26.81
C ASP A 426 -35.01 7.32 -25.58
N MET A 427 -35.50 8.53 -25.27
CA MET A 427 -35.14 9.23 -24.03
C MET A 427 -35.54 8.44 -22.78
N TYR A 428 -36.75 7.88 -22.73
CA TYR A 428 -37.18 7.06 -21.59
C TYR A 428 -36.33 5.80 -21.45
N ARG A 429 -36.09 5.08 -22.57
CA ARG A 429 -35.21 3.90 -22.60
C ARG A 429 -33.81 4.22 -22.06
N LYS A 430 -33.24 5.37 -22.42
CA LYS A 430 -31.92 5.81 -21.93
C LYS A 430 -31.92 6.13 -20.44
N ARG A 431 -32.98 6.75 -19.91
CA ARG A 431 -33.11 6.96 -18.46
C ARG A 431 -33.16 5.65 -17.69
N VAL A 432 -33.95 4.68 -18.17
CA VAL A 432 -34.01 3.34 -17.58
C VAL A 432 -32.64 2.66 -17.64
N GLN A 433 -31.95 2.75 -18.78
CA GLN A 433 -30.60 2.23 -18.96
C GLN A 433 -29.61 2.82 -17.94
N ILE A 434 -29.61 4.13 -17.74
CA ILE A 434 -28.77 4.82 -16.75
C ILE A 434 -29.03 4.26 -15.35
N CYS A 435 -30.31 4.15 -14.94
CA CYS A 435 -30.68 3.61 -13.64
C CYS A 435 -30.20 2.17 -13.45
N VAL A 436 -30.38 1.31 -14.47
CA VAL A 436 -29.95 -0.09 -14.42
C VAL A 436 -28.44 -0.20 -14.28
N PHE A 437 -27.66 0.50 -15.11
CA PHE A 437 -26.20 0.40 -15.05
C PHE A 437 -25.62 1.00 -13.77
N LEU A 438 -26.24 2.04 -13.21
CA LEU A 438 -25.86 2.58 -11.92
C LEU A 438 -26.16 1.59 -10.78
N LEU A 439 -27.30 0.90 -10.81
CA LEU A 439 -27.62 -0.16 -9.85
C LEU A 439 -26.66 -1.35 -9.95
N VAL A 440 -26.32 -1.79 -11.17
CA VAL A 440 -25.33 -2.86 -11.38
C VAL A 440 -23.96 -2.44 -10.86
N PHE A 441 -23.53 -1.21 -11.14
CA PHE A 441 -22.26 -0.68 -10.62
C PHE A 441 -22.24 -0.64 -9.09
N LEU A 442 -23.30 -0.16 -8.44
CA LEU A 442 -23.40 -0.15 -6.97
C LEU A 442 -23.38 -1.57 -6.40
N GLY A 443 -24.04 -2.53 -7.06
CA GLY A 443 -23.98 -3.94 -6.69
C GLY A 443 -22.57 -4.53 -6.79
N LEU A 444 -21.86 -4.23 -7.88
CA LEU A 444 -20.46 -4.64 -8.07
C LEU A 444 -19.54 -4.04 -7.00
N PHE A 445 -19.63 -2.72 -6.78
CA PHE A 445 -18.80 -1.99 -5.84
C PHE A 445 -19.04 -2.45 -4.40
N SER A 446 -20.31 -2.59 -4.00
CA SER A 446 -20.67 -3.12 -2.67
C SER A 446 -20.23 -4.57 -2.49
N GLY A 447 -20.36 -5.42 -3.52
CA GLY A 447 -19.85 -6.79 -3.51
C GLY A 447 -18.34 -6.85 -3.29
N LEU A 448 -17.56 -6.00 -3.98
CA LEU A 448 -16.12 -5.90 -3.77
C LEU A 448 -15.77 -5.37 -2.38
N ALA A 449 -16.50 -4.38 -1.86
CA ALA A 449 -16.28 -3.86 -0.51
C ALA A 449 -16.55 -4.93 0.57
N VAL A 450 -17.65 -5.68 0.43
CA VAL A 450 -17.97 -6.81 1.32
C VAL A 450 -16.90 -7.89 1.24
N LEU A 451 -16.42 -8.21 0.04
CA LEU A 451 -15.34 -9.17 -0.17
C LEU A 451 -14.05 -8.72 0.52
N PHE A 452 -13.71 -7.44 0.42
CA PHE A 452 -12.51 -6.86 1.04
C PHE A 452 -12.49 -6.98 2.57
N TYR A 453 -13.62 -6.73 3.25
CA TYR A 453 -13.68 -6.79 4.71
C TYR A 453 -13.98 -8.18 5.27
N ILE A 454 -14.90 -8.93 4.66
CA ILE A 454 -15.45 -10.14 5.28
C ILE A 454 -14.74 -11.42 4.81
N HIS A 455 -14.43 -11.54 3.51
CA HIS A 455 -13.94 -12.77 2.90
C HIS A 455 -12.65 -12.53 2.11
N PRO A 456 -11.47 -12.44 2.77
CA PRO A 456 -10.20 -12.41 2.05
C PRO A 456 -10.05 -13.67 1.18
N VAL A 457 -10.13 -13.51 -0.13
CA VAL A 457 -9.97 -14.61 -1.08
C VAL A 457 -8.49 -14.93 -1.21
N LYS A 458 -8.08 -16.14 -0.80
CA LYS A 458 -6.79 -16.70 -1.19
C LYS A 458 -6.95 -17.34 -2.56
N CYS A 459 -6.43 -16.70 -3.59
CA CYS A 459 -6.58 -17.17 -4.96
C CYS A 459 -5.20 -17.52 -5.54
N GLU A 460 -4.83 -18.80 -5.50
CA GLU A 460 -3.52 -19.28 -5.97
C GLU A 460 -3.34 -19.07 -7.48
N TRP A 461 -4.41 -19.12 -8.28
CA TRP A 461 -4.34 -18.93 -9.73
C TRP A 461 -4.38 -17.44 -10.14
N CYS A 462 -4.82 -16.55 -9.25
CA CYS A 462 -4.97 -15.13 -9.55
C CYS A 462 -3.64 -14.46 -9.89
N GLU A 463 -2.53 -14.94 -9.34
CA GLU A 463 -1.20 -14.42 -9.64
C GLU A 463 -0.84 -14.56 -11.13
N TYR A 464 -1.31 -15.61 -11.80
CA TYR A 464 -1.07 -15.83 -13.24
C TYR A 464 -1.81 -14.86 -14.15
N LEU A 465 -2.89 -14.22 -13.67
CA LEU A 465 -3.55 -13.14 -14.42
C LEU A 465 -2.70 -11.87 -14.44
N THR A 466 -1.80 -11.71 -13.49
CA THR A 466 -0.93 -10.53 -13.33
C THR A 466 0.47 -10.78 -13.87
N CYS A 467 1.02 -11.98 -13.69
CA CYS A 467 2.38 -12.28 -14.13
C CYS A 467 2.50 -13.74 -14.60
N ILE A 468 2.86 -13.92 -15.87
CA ILE A 468 3.19 -15.26 -16.40
C ILE A 468 4.67 -15.52 -16.11
N PRO A 469 5.03 -16.59 -15.37
CA PRO A 469 6.42 -16.91 -15.05
C PRO A 469 7.14 -17.41 -16.30
N LEU A 470 7.65 -16.47 -17.11
CA LEU A 470 8.46 -16.76 -18.29
C LEU A 470 9.87 -17.23 -17.91
N THR A 471 10.36 -16.84 -16.74
CA THR A 471 11.57 -17.37 -16.10
C THR A 471 11.34 -17.50 -14.59
N ASP A 472 12.14 -18.32 -13.90
CA ASP A 472 11.98 -18.62 -12.47
C ASP A 472 12.04 -17.37 -11.57
N LYS A 473 12.72 -16.30 -12.02
CA LYS A 473 12.86 -15.03 -11.30
C LYS A 473 11.95 -13.91 -11.78
N PHE A 474 11.18 -14.13 -12.86
CA PHE A 474 10.43 -13.04 -13.53
C PHE A 474 9.18 -12.63 -12.78
N CYS A 475 8.50 -13.60 -12.16
CA CYS A 475 7.33 -13.40 -11.31
C CYS A 475 7.63 -13.75 -9.86
N ASP A 476 8.91 -13.72 -9.47
CA ASP A 476 9.34 -14.12 -8.14
C ASP A 476 8.53 -13.34 -7.12
N LYS A 477 8.04 -14.05 -6.11
CA LYS A 477 7.09 -13.48 -5.17
C LYS A 477 7.75 -12.26 -4.50
N TYR A 478 6.93 -11.31 -4.05
CA TYR A 478 7.35 -10.51 -2.90
C TYR A 478 7.57 -11.53 -1.79
N ASP A 479 8.78 -12.06 -1.70
CA ASP A 479 9.04 -13.23 -0.91
C ASP A 479 8.75 -12.83 0.53
N LEU A 480 7.66 -13.40 1.06
CA LEU A 480 7.24 -13.20 2.43
C LEU A 480 8.35 -13.65 3.40
N ASN A 481 9.31 -14.46 2.94
CA ASN A 481 10.30 -15.17 3.74
C ASN A 481 11.76 -15.11 3.22
N ALA A 482 12.15 -14.18 2.33
CA ALA A 482 13.53 -14.12 1.80
C ALA A 482 14.64 -13.90 2.86
N HIS A 483 14.28 -13.71 4.14
CA HIS A 483 15.20 -13.58 5.26
C HIS A 483 14.96 -14.60 6.40
N LEU A 484 14.28 -15.72 6.12
CA LEU A 484 14.02 -16.79 7.11
C LEU A 484 14.81 -18.09 6.87
N HIS A 485 15.89 -18.03 6.09
CA HIS A 485 16.91 -19.07 6.05
C HIS A 485 18.30 -18.51 6.29
#